data_AF-A0A7L0UIY5-F1
#
_entry.id   AF-A0A7L0UIY5-F1
#
_cell.length_a   1.000
_cell.length_b   1.000
_cell.length_c   1.000
_cell.angle_alpha   90.00
_cell.angle_beta   90.00
_cell.angle_gamma   90.00
#
_symmetry.space_group_name_H-M   'P 1'
#
loop_
_entity.id
_entity.type
_entity.pdbx_description
1 polymer ?
#
loop_
_entity_poly.entity_id
_entity_poly.type
_entity_poly.pdbx_seq_one_letter_code
_entity_poly.pdbx_strand_id
1 'polypeptide(L)'
;CARGACLVRCRRRLYDLSGFVRLHPGGEQLLRRRAGTDVSAALEGPPHRHSANARRWLEQYYVGEMEPGEEQVPPARGIAGCSRGHGCAEPAGCPGAPLCRVHRDLVDWQKPLLWQVGYLGEKYDEWVHQPVDRPIRLFHSDILESLSKTAWYVVFMVWAPVVLYLSWVSYTSLAQGNTRLFSSFTAEYSIPVHKYYFPFIFLLGMFLWSLLEYLIHRFVFHMKPPASNYYLITLHFLLHGQHHKSPFDSSRLVFPPVPASLVIGFFYGVLRLLLPEVLGLSVFVGGLCGYVIYDMMHYYLHYGSPKKGTYLYGLKAYHIKHHFEHQKSGSFGISTRFWDHPFQTLIPEETFKKED
;
A
#
# COMPACT_ATOMS: atom_id res chain seq x y z
N CYS A 1 -9.11 -8.05 30.62
CA CYS A 1 -9.42 -8.16 29.18
C CYS A 1 -9.75 -9.61 28.85
N ALA A 2 -10.89 -9.86 28.19
CA ALA A 2 -11.18 -11.18 27.60
C ALA A 2 -10.04 -11.55 26.61
N ARG A 3 -9.67 -12.83 26.53
CA ARG A 3 -8.60 -13.32 25.65
C ARG A 3 -8.83 -12.82 24.22
N GLY A 4 -8.00 -11.89 23.76
CA GLY A 4 -8.04 -11.35 22.40
C GLY A 4 -8.41 -9.86 22.30
N ALA A 5 -9.14 -9.32 23.29
CA ALA A 5 -9.58 -7.92 23.26
C ALA A 5 -8.42 -6.95 23.58
N CYS A 6 -8.24 -5.91 22.75
CA CYS A 6 -7.26 -4.86 22.91
C CYS A 6 -7.94 -3.48 23.00
N LEU A 7 -8.55 -3.22 24.15
CA LEU A 7 -9.12 -1.91 24.46
C LEU A 7 -8.00 -0.98 24.93
N VAL A 8 -7.97 0.27 24.44
CA VAL A 8 -7.04 1.31 24.91
C VAL A 8 -7.80 2.59 25.22
N ARG A 9 -7.26 3.38 26.14
CA ARG A 9 -7.79 4.68 26.50
C ARG A 9 -6.94 5.78 25.88
N CYS A 10 -7.54 6.83 25.36
CA CYS A 10 -6.86 8.08 25.05
C CYS A 10 -7.63 9.21 25.74
N ARG A 11 -7.07 9.74 26.84
CA ARG A 11 -7.75 10.69 27.73
C ARG A 11 -9.08 10.11 28.22
N ARG A 12 -10.21 10.71 27.86
CA ARG A 12 -11.55 10.25 28.27
C ARG A 12 -12.22 9.31 27.28
N ARG A 13 -11.59 9.03 26.14
CA ARG A 13 -12.15 8.21 25.06
C ARG A 13 -11.62 6.78 25.11
N LEU A 14 -12.50 5.83 24.85
CA LEU A 14 -12.22 4.39 24.78
C LEU A 14 -12.22 3.91 23.33
N TYR A 15 -11.22 3.11 22.96
CA TYR A 15 -11.05 2.58 21.61
C TYR A 15 -10.85 1.07 21.63
N ASP A 16 -11.47 0.35 20.68
CA ASP A 16 -11.28 -1.08 20.49
C ASP A 16 -10.35 -1.39 19.30
N LEU A 17 -9.08 -1.65 19.62
CA LEU A 17 -8.05 -1.96 18.62
C LEU A 17 -7.93 -3.46 18.34
N SER A 18 -8.85 -4.30 18.80
CA SER A 18 -8.75 -5.77 18.67
C SER A 18 -8.55 -6.21 17.21
N GLY A 19 -9.24 -5.58 16.26
CA GLY A 19 -9.10 -5.83 14.82
C GLY A 19 -7.81 -5.26 14.20
N PHE A 20 -7.27 -4.18 14.78
CA PHE A 20 -6.10 -3.47 14.26
C PHE A 20 -4.76 -4.03 14.77
N VAL A 21 -4.76 -4.79 15.88
CA VAL A 21 -3.55 -5.27 16.56
C VAL A 21 -2.53 -5.94 15.62
N ARG A 22 -3.01 -6.74 14.65
CA ARG A 22 -2.13 -7.45 13.70
C ARG A 22 -1.60 -6.55 12.57
N LEU A 23 -2.29 -5.46 12.29
CA LEU A 23 -1.97 -4.51 11.23
C LEU A 23 -1.01 -3.41 11.72
N HIS A 24 -0.89 -3.25 13.04
CA HIS A 24 -0.08 -2.20 13.65
C HIS A 24 1.41 -2.26 13.24
N PRO A 25 1.99 -1.16 12.73
CA PRO A 25 3.37 -1.13 12.20
C PRO A 25 4.44 -1.37 13.26
N GLY A 26 4.20 -0.91 14.49
CA GLY A 26 5.09 -1.16 15.63
C GLY A 26 5.01 -2.60 16.19
N GLY A 27 4.21 -3.45 15.57
CA GLY A 27 4.02 -4.85 15.92
C GLY A 27 2.90 -5.09 16.93
N GLU A 28 2.30 -6.28 16.83
CA GLU A 28 1.19 -6.75 17.68
C GLU A 28 1.55 -6.75 19.18
N GLN A 29 2.77 -7.16 19.51
CA GLN A 29 3.21 -7.26 20.91
C GLN A 29 3.20 -5.90 21.63
N LEU A 30 3.47 -4.81 20.92
CA LEU A 30 3.51 -3.48 21.51
C LEU A 30 2.10 -3.01 21.93
N LEU A 31 1.10 -3.20 21.06
CA LEU A 31 -0.28 -2.85 21.38
C LEU A 31 -0.85 -3.75 22.47
N ARG A 32 -0.58 -5.07 22.41
CA ARG A 32 -1.06 -6.00 23.45
C ARG A 32 -0.52 -5.67 24.84
N ARG A 33 0.72 -5.19 24.95
CA ARG A 33 1.30 -4.74 26.22
C ARG A 33 0.62 -3.48 26.77
N ARG A 34 0.03 -2.66 25.91
CA ARG A 34 -0.67 -1.41 26.29
C ARG A 34 -2.20 -1.59 26.41
N ALA A 35 -2.72 -2.80 26.23
CA ALA A 35 -4.14 -3.07 26.39
C ALA A 35 -4.59 -2.75 27.83
N GLY A 36 -5.68 -1.99 27.97
CA GLY A 36 -6.22 -1.51 29.24
C GLY A 36 -5.54 -0.27 29.80
N THR A 37 -4.58 0.33 29.10
CA THR A 37 -3.83 1.51 29.57
C THR A 37 -4.17 2.77 28.78
N ASP A 38 -3.77 3.95 29.30
CA ASP A 38 -3.83 5.21 28.56
C ASP A 38 -2.65 5.32 27.59
N VAL A 39 -2.96 5.48 26.31
CA VAL A 39 -1.98 5.62 25.23
C VAL A 39 -1.76 7.08 24.82
N SER A 40 -2.34 8.05 25.52
CA SER A 40 -2.22 9.49 25.21
C SER A 40 -0.76 9.94 25.10
N ALA A 41 0.07 9.60 26.09
CA ALA A 41 1.50 9.90 26.06
C ALA A 41 2.22 9.11 24.95
N ALA A 42 1.83 7.85 24.74
CA ALA A 42 2.44 6.99 23.73
C ALA A 42 2.18 7.46 22.28
N LEU A 43 1.09 8.19 22.03
CA LEU A 43 0.81 8.80 20.74
C LEU A 43 1.73 10.00 20.44
N GLU A 44 2.17 10.73 21.45
CA GLU A 44 3.10 11.84 21.32
C GLU A 44 4.58 11.40 21.37
N GLY A 45 4.85 10.19 21.88
CA GLY A 45 6.16 9.56 21.97
C GLY A 45 6.72 9.54 23.40
N PRO A 46 7.84 8.83 23.66
CA PRO A 46 8.63 7.97 22.75
C PRO A 46 7.97 6.60 22.45
N PRO A 47 8.37 5.85 21.38
CA PRO A 47 9.58 6.02 20.56
C PRO A 47 9.44 6.85 19.27
N HIS A 48 8.23 7.19 18.83
CA HIS A 48 7.99 8.11 17.72
C HIS A 48 6.67 8.85 17.94
N ARG A 49 6.49 10.01 17.29
CA ARG A 49 5.23 10.73 17.33
C ARG A 49 4.30 10.21 16.24
N HIS A 50 3.03 9.98 16.57
CA HIS A 50 2.04 9.54 15.58
C HIS A 50 1.52 10.72 14.76
N SER A 51 1.45 10.53 13.44
CA SER A 51 0.97 11.54 12.48
C SER A 51 -0.51 11.92 12.68
N ALA A 52 -0.94 13.02 12.08
CA ALA A 52 -2.35 13.42 12.12
C ALA A 52 -3.29 12.36 11.50
N ASN A 53 -2.85 11.68 10.44
CA ASN A 53 -3.61 10.59 9.83
C ASN A 53 -3.71 9.38 10.75
N ALA A 54 -2.65 9.03 11.49
CA ALA A 54 -2.70 7.94 12.48
C ALA A 54 -3.70 8.26 13.62
N ARG A 55 -3.81 9.52 14.03
CA ARG A 55 -4.81 9.96 15.03
C ARG A 55 -6.23 9.94 14.47
N ARG A 56 -6.42 10.40 13.24
CA ARG A 56 -7.72 10.28 12.54
C ARG A 56 -8.13 8.82 12.36
N TRP A 57 -7.15 7.95 12.07
CA TRP A 57 -7.38 6.51 11.95
C TRP A 57 -7.86 5.90 13.27
N LEU A 58 -7.28 6.31 14.41
CA LEU A 58 -7.69 5.85 15.73
C LEU A 58 -9.18 6.15 16.02
N GLU A 59 -9.70 7.29 15.57
CA GLU A 59 -11.12 7.66 15.75
C GLU A 59 -12.10 6.67 15.11
N GLN A 60 -11.66 5.86 14.13
CA GLN A 60 -12.49 4.82 13.52
C GLN A 60 -12.76 3.62 14.45
N TYR A 61 -11.98 3.48 15.53
CA TYR A 61 -12.14 2.43 16.54
C TYR A 61 -12.77 2.94 17.83
N TYR A 62 -13.33 4.16 17.83
CA TYR A 62 -13.96 4.76 18.98
C TYR A 62 -15.20 3.96 19.43
N VAL A 63 -15.28 3.66 20.72
CA VAL A 63 -16.39 2.90 21.33
C VAL A 63 -17.29 3.80 22.17
N GLY A 64 -16.71 4.78 22.88
CA GLY A 64 -17.44 5.62 23.81
C GLY A 64 -16.53 6.52 24.65
N GLU A 65 -17.15 7.39 25.46
CA GLU A 65 -16.48 8.23 26.44
C GLU A 65 -16.76 7.73 27.86
N MET A 66 -15.79 7.90 28.76
CA MET A 66 -15.97 7.57 30.17
C MET A 66 -16.71 8.71 30.89
N GLU A 67 -17.72 8.33 31.67
CA GLU A 67 -18.47 9.24 32.53
C GLU A 67 -17.52 10.01 33.46
N PRO A 68 -17.77 11.30 33.72
CA PRO A 68 -16.98 12.08 34.67
C PRO A 68 -17.25 11.57 36.09
N GLY A 69 -16.43 10.64 36.58
CA GLY A 69 -16.54 10.16 37.97
C GLY A 69 -15.82 8.86 38.31
N GLU A 70 -15.39 8.05 37.34
CA GLU A 70 -14.70 6.79 37.62
C GLU A 70 -13.18 6.90 37.43
N GLU A 71 -12.53 7.63 38.33
CA GLU A 71 -11.13 7.36 38.63
C GLU A 71 -11.08 6.13 39.56
N GLN A 72 -10.64 5.00 38.98
CA GLN A 72 -10.20 3.75 39.62
C GLN A 72 -11.28 2.79 40.17
N VAL A 73 -11.69 1.79 39.37
CA VAL A 73 -12.02 0.44 39.89
C VAL A 73 -11.67 -0.66 38.83
N PRO A 74 -11.00 -1.79 39.20
CA PRO A 74 -10.78 -2.94 38.32
C PRO A 74 -12.03 -3.86 38.21
N PRO A 75 -12.06 -4.87 37.31
CA PRO A 75 -13.24 -5.14 36.48
C PRO A 75 -14.28 -6.04 37.15
N ALA A 76 -15.56 -5.71 36.99
CA ALA A 76 -16.68 -6.63 37.18
C ALA A 76 -17.28 -7.04 35.82
N ARG A 77 -17.59 -8.33 35.74
CA ARG A 77 -18.08 -9.07 34.56
C ARG A 77 -19.46 -8.57 34.10
N GLY A 78 -19.65 -8.55 32.78
CA GLY A 78 -20.99 -8.43 32.17
C GLY A 78 -20.91 -8.29 30.66
N ILE A 79 -20.71 -9.40 29.95
CA ILE A 79 -20.88 -9.43 28.48
C ILE A 79 -22.38 -9.49 28.22
N ALA A 80 -22.97 -8.40 27.74
CA ALA A 80 -24.22 -8.43 26.98
C ALA A 80 -23.87 -8.10 25.53
N GLY A 81 -24.01 -9.10 24.66
CA GLY A 81 -23.79 -8.93 23.23
C GLY A 81 -24.84 -8.00 22.62
N CYS A 82 -24.39 -7.13 21.73
CA CYS A 82 -25.31 -6.47 20.80
C CYS A 82 -24.82 -6.69 19.38
N SER A 83 -25.71 -7.32 18.62
CA SER A 83 -25.56 -7.83 17.28
C SER A 83 -25.38 -6.70 16.26
N ARG A 84 -24.70 -7.04 15.16
CA ARG A 84 -24.60 -6.24 13.94
C ARG A 84 -25.96 -5.73 13.46
N GLY A 85 -25.98 -4.46 13.07
CA GLY A 85 -26.94 -3.89 12.12
C GLY A 85 -28.08 -3.12 12.74
N HIS A 86 -27.97 -1.79 12.76
CA HIS A 86 -28.98 -0.86 12.21
C HIS A 86 -28.49 0.59 12.37
N GLY A 87 -28.93 1.44 11.43
CA GLY A 87 -28.48 2.82 11.29
C GLY A 87 -28.69 3.64 12.55
N CYS A 88 -27.71 4.49 12.86
CA CYS A 88 -27.82 5.46 13.93
C CYS A 88 -28.85 6.53 13.52
N ALA A 89 -30.03 6.47 14.12
CA ALA A 89 -30.90 7.63 14.26
C ALA A 89 -30.26 8.61 15.27
N GLU A 90 -30.31 9.90 14.95
CA GLU A 90 -29.77 11.00 15.75
C GLU A 90 -30.44 11.09 17.14
N PRO A 91 -29.68 11.36 18.22
CA PRO A 91 -30.21 12.07 19.36
C PRO A 91 -29.92 13.57 19.21
N ALA A 92 -30.99 14.35 19.35
CA ALA A 92 -30.96 15.81 19.34
C ALA A 92 -30.16 16.37 20.53
N GLY A 93 -29.30 17.35 20.24
CA GLY A 93 -29.03 18.50 21.11
C GLY A 93 -28.10 18.32 22.31
N CYS A 94 -26.80 18.55 22.10
CA CYS A 94 -25.87 19.02 23.14
C CYS A 94 -25.05 20.21 22.60
N PRO A 95 -25.30 21.46 23.05
CA PRO A 95 -24.53 22.63 22.64
C PRO A 95 -23.27 22.74 23.51
N GLY A 96 -22.08 22.52 22.95
CA GLY A 96 -20.83 22.89 23.65
C GLY A 96 -19.59 21.99 23.51
N ALA A 97 -19.52 21.05 22.56
CA ALA A 97 -18.29 20.28 22.31
C ALA A 97 -17.60 20.73 20.99
N PRO A 98 -16.50 21.50 21.03
CA PRO A 98 -15.79 21.90 19.82
C PRO A 98 -14.82 20.79 19.40
N LEU A 99 -15.34 19.65 18.91
CA LEU A 99 -14.56 18.67 18.13
C LEU A 99 -15.38 17.53 17.50
N CYS A 100 -16.70 17.43 17.77
CA CYS A 100 -17.60 16.60 16.99
C CYS A 100 -18.03 17.32 15.70
N ARG A 101 -17.08 17.79 14.89
CA ARG A 101 -17.38 17.98 13.47
C ARG A 101 -17.39 16.58 12.88
N VAL A 102 -18.57 15.97 12.80
CA VAL A 102 -18.86 14.92 11.83
C VAL A 102 -18.35 15.47 10.51
N HIS A 103 -17.19 14.98 10.06
CA HIS A 103 -16.65 15.34 8.76
C HIS A 103 -17.77 14.99 7.77
N ARG A 104 -18.36 15.99 7.12
CA ARG A 104 -19.29 15.71 6.02
C ARG A 104 -18.48 14.90 5.01
N ASP A 105 -18.82 13.63 4.89
CA ASP A 105 -18.22 12.76 3.90
C ASP A 105 -18.41 13.43 2.54
N LEU A 106 -17.30 13.74 1.86
CA LEU A 106 -17.34 14.42 0.56
C LEU A 106 -17.89 13.51 -0.55
N VAL A 107 -18.01 12.21 -0.24
CA VAL A 107 -18.53 11.17 -1.13
C VAL A 107 -19.59 10.35 -0.39
N ASP A 108 -20.54 9.81 -1.13
CA ASP A 108 -21.54 8.89 -0.60
C ASP A 108 -20.96 7.47 -0.59
N TRP A 109 -20.60 6.98 0.60
CA TRP A 109 -20.05 5.64 0.81
C TRP A 109 -21.06 4.50 0.58
N GLN A 110 -22.35 4.80 0.51
CA GLN A 110 -23.38 3.80 0.18
C GLN A 110 -23.45 3.55 -1.33
N LYS A 111 -22.89 4.48 -2.13
CA LYS A 111 -22.83 4.38 -3.58
C LYS A 111 -21.41 4.05 -4.06
N PRO A 112 -21.28 3.49 -5.28
CA PRO A 112 -19.97 3.22 -5.85
C PRO A 112 -19.15 4.50 -6.07
N LEU A 113 -17.88 4.46 -5.68
CA LEU A 113 -17.04 5.67 -5.61
C LEU A 113 -16.44 6.09 -6.94
N LEU A 114 -16.30 5.18 -7.91
CA LEU A 114 -15.51 5.41 -9.12
C LEU A 114 -15.92 6.68 -9.87
N TRP A 115 -17.23 6.90 -10.03
CA TRP A 115 -17.75 8.06 -10.74
C TRP A 115 -18.05 9.25 -9.83
N GLN A 116 -17.92 9.10 -8.51
CA GLN A 116 -18.07 10.20 -7.55
C GLN A 116 -16.77 10.98 -7.40
N VAL A 117 -15.62 10.29 -7.40
CA VAL A 117 -14.32 10.91 -7.08
C VAL A 117 -13.90 12.00 -8.07
N GLY A 118 -14.27 11.87 -9.34
CA GLY A 118 -13.94 12.88 -10.34
C GLY A 118 -14.62 14.24 -10.08
N TYR A 119 -15.72 14.29 -9.33
CA TYR A 119 -16.40 15.54 -8.95
C TYR A 119 -15.77 16.25 -7.75
N LEU A 120 -14.81 15.63 -7.06
CA LEU A 120 -14.16 16.24 -5.90
C LEU A 120 -13.27 17.44 -6.26
N GLY A 121 -12.80 17.51 -7.51
CA GLY A 121 -11.98 18.60 -8.02
C GLY A 121 -10.79 18.91 -7.11
N GLU A 122 -10.71 20.14 -6.60
CA GLU A 122 -9.62 20.61 -5.74
C GLU A 122 -9.52 19.84 -4.41
N LYS A 123 -10.64 19.31 -3.90
CA LYS A 123 -10.68 18.58 -2.62
C LYS A 123 -10.17 17.15 -2.75
N TYR A 124 -10.02 16.64 -3.97
CA TYR A 124 -9.59 15.26 -4.23
C TYR A 124 -8.23 14.96 -3.58
N ASP A 125 -7.26 15.85 -3.79
CA ASP A 125 -5.87 15.66 -3.35
C ASP A 125 -5.74 15.63 -1.82
N GLU A 126 -6.61 16.32 -1.07
CA GLU A 126 -6.64 16.18 0.38
C GLU A 126 -7.41 14.92 0.80
N TRP A 127 -8.54 14.66 0.15
CA TRP A 127 -9.44 13.56 0.51
C TRP A 127 -8.84 12.17 0.29
N VAL A 128 -8.10 11.97 -0.81
CA VAL A 128 -7.50 10.68 -1.16
C VAL A 128 -6.39 10.28 -0.20
N HIS A 129 -5.65 11.27 0.32
CA HIS A 129 -4.53 11.09 1.23
C HIS A 129 -4.95 11.04 2.71
N GLN A 130 -6.24 10.83 2.98
CA GLN A 130 -6.79 10.61 4.32
C GLN A 130 -7.27 9.17 4.43
N PRO A 131 -6.44 8.25 4.94
CA PRO A 131 -6.76 6.83 5.00
C PRO A 131 -8.00 6.53 5.84
N VAL A 132 -8.80 5.55 5.42
CA VAL A 132 -9.97 5.03 6.12
C VAL A 132 -9.91 3.49 6.22
N ASP A 133 -10.48 2.93 7.30
CA ASP A 133 -10.58 1.49 7.56
C ASP A 133 -11.95 0.98 7.10
N ARG A 134 -12.18 1.00 5.79
CA ARG A 134 -13.42 0.48 5.21
C ARG A 134 -13.24 -0.03 3.79
N PRO A 135 -13.97 -1.08 3.40
CA PRO A 135 -13.91 -1.58 2.03
C PRO A 135 -14.47 -0.53 1.06
N ILE A 136 -13.85 -0.44 -0.12
CA ILE A 136 -14.29 0.47 -1.19
C ILE A 136 -15.10 -0.32 -2.22
N ARG A 137 -16.27 0.20 -2.61
CA ARG A 137 -17.03 -0.26 -3.78
C ARG A 137 -16.78 0.69 -4.94
N LEU A 138 -16.32 0.18 -6.09
CA LEU A 138 -16.03 0.99 -7.27
C LEU A 138 -17.20 0.98 -8.26
N PHE A 139 -17.86 -0.16 -8.46
CA PHE A 139 -18.89 -0.32 -9.49
C PHE A 139 -20.28 -0.60 -8.92
N HIS A 140 -21.32 -0.22 -9.68
CA HIS A 140 -22.70 -0.57 -9.36
C HIS A 140 -22.95 -2.06 -9.57
N SER A 141 -22.47 -2.61 -10.69
CA SER A 141 -22.60 -4.02 -11.02
C SER A 141 -21.71 -4.89 -10.12
N ASP A 142 -22.28 -5.95 -9.55
CA ASP A 142 -21.55 -6.93 -8.74
C ASP A 142 -20.49 -7.68 -9.56
N ILE A 143 -20.71 -7.86 -10.87
CA ILE A 143 -19.76 -8.51 -11.77
C ILE A 143 -18.51 -7.64 -11.94
N LEU A 144 -18.69 -6.36 -12.28
CA LEU A 144 -17.56 -5.43 -12.44
C LEU A 144 -16.83 -5.21 -11.12
N GLU A 145 -17.57 -5.14 -10.01
CA GLU A 145 -17.01 -5.07 -8.67
C GLU A 145 -16.15 -6.29 -8.36
N SER A 146 -16.62 -7.50 -8.68
CA SER A 146 -15.86 -8.73 -8.51
C SER A 146 -14.59 -8.76 -9.37
N LEU A 147 -14.65 -8.29 -10.62
CA LEU A 147 -13.48 -8.21 -11.52
C LEU A 147 -12.45 -7.18 -11.04
N SER A 148 -12.88 -6.17 -10.29
CA SER A 148 -11.99 -5.16 -9.71
C SER A 148 -11.26 -5.63 -8.45
N LYS A 149 -11.66 -6.78 -7.88
CA LYS A 149 -11.08 -7.38 -6.68
C LYS A 149 -10.09 -8.45 -7.07
N THR A 150 -8.84 -8.29 -6.64
CA THR A 150 -7.75 -9.23 -6.95
C THR A 150 -7.14 -9.73 -5.65
N ALA A 151 -7.21 -11.05 -5.42
CA ALA A 151 -6.49 -11.67 -4.32
C ALA A 151 -4.99 -11.77 -4.63
N TRP A 152 -4.14 -11.65 -3.62
CA TRP A 152 -2.68 -11.63 -3.78
C TRP A 152 -2.14 -12.83 -4.58
N TYR A 153 -2.66 -14.03 -4.35
CA TYR A 153 -2.17 -15.25 -5.02
C TYR A 153 -2.52 -15.28 -6.51
N VAL A 154 -3.48 -14.48 -6.99
CA VAL A 154 -3.84 -14.40 -8.42
C VAL A 154 -2.67 -13.87 -9.25
N VAL A 155 -1.96 -12.86 -8.75
CA VAL A 155 -0.76 -12.31 -9.43
C VAL A 155 0.28 -13.41 -9.60
N PHE A 156 0.58 -14.16 -8.54
CA PHE A 156 1.54 -15.25 -8.60
C PHE A 156 1.07 -16.38 -9.55
N MET A 157 -0.19 -16.81 -9.47
CA MET A 157 -0.72 -17.87 -10.33
C MET A 157 -0.72 -17.52 -11.82
N VAL A 158 -0.97 -16.25 -12.17
CA VAL A 158 -0.98 -15.80 -13.57
C VAL A 158 0.45 -15.61 -14.09
N TRP A 159 1.30 -14.91 -13.34
CA TRP A 159 2.58 -14.45 -13.86
C TRP A 159 3.74 -15.42 -13.61
N ALA A 160 3.71 -16.25 -12.56
CA ALA A 160 4.80 -17.20 -12.32
C ALA A 160 4.95 -18.24 -13.45
N PRO A 161 3.88 -18.86 -13.99
CA PRO A 161 4.02 -19.76 -15.14
C PRO A 161 4.56 -19.05 -16.38
N VAL A 162 4.15 -17.80 -16.61
CA VAL A 162 4.64 -16.97 -17.73
C VAL A 162 6.14 -16.69 -17.56
N VAL A 163 6.59 -16.32 -16.36
CA VAL A 163 8.01 -16.10 -16.08
C VAL A 163 8.83 -17.37 -16.30
N LEU A 164 8.35 -18.53 -15.82
CA LEU A 164 9.05 -19.81 -15.99
C LEU A 164 9.14 -20.21 -17.48
N TYR A 165 8.02 -20.12 -18.20
CA TYR A 165 7.97 -20.44 -19.63
C TYR A 165 8.87 -19.51 -20.46
N LEU A 166 8.77 -18.20 -20.26
CA LEU A 166 9.59 -17.23 -20.99
C LEU A 166 11.07 -17.34 -20.62
N SER A 167 11.40 -17.68 -19.37
CA SER A 167 12.78 -17.93 -18.95
C SER A 167 13.36 -19.15 -19.68
N TRP A 168 12.57 -20.22 -19.81
CA TRP A 168 12.94 -21.40 -20.60
C TRP A 168 13.15 -21.07 -22.08
N VAL A 169 12.22 -20.31 -22.69
CA VAL A 169 12.33 -19.84 -24.08
C VAL A 169 13.59 -18.98 -24.28
N SER A 170 13.84 -18.03 -23.38
CA SER A 170 15.06 -17.21 -23.41
C SER A 170 16.33 -18.04 -23.30
N TYR A 171 16.40 -18.99 -22.36
CA TYR A 171 17.57 -19.84 -22.17
C TYR A 171 17.85 -20.73 -23.39
N THR A 172 16.82 -21.38 -23.92
CA THR A 172 16.94 -22.24 -25.11
C THR A 172 17.29 -21.44 -26.36
N SER A 173 16.74 -20.24 -26.54
CA SER A 173 17.07 -19.35 -27.66
C SER A 173 18.52 -18.83 -27.58
N LEU A 174 19.01 -18.50 -26.38
CA LEU A 174 20.43 -18.14 -26.18
C LEU A 174 21.37 -19.34 -26.39
N ALA A 175 20.91 -20.56 -26.07
CA ALA A 175 21.70 -21.77 -26.28
C ALA A 175 21.90 -22.11 -27.76
N GLN A 176 21.03 -21.64 -28.66
CA GLN A 176 21.20 -21.79 -30.11
C GLN A 176 22.39 -20.98 -30.67
N GLY A 177 22.97 -20.05 -29.90
CA GLY A 177 24.21 -19.33 -30.27
C GLY A 177 24.04 -18.26 -31.36
N ASN A 178 22.82 -18.03 -31.83
CA ASN A 178 22.54 -17.08 -32.92
C ASN A 178 22.37 -15.63 -32.44
N THR A 179 22.39 -15.38 -31.13
CA THR A 179 22.13 -14.04 -30.57
C THR A 179 23.43 -13.23 -30.52
N ARG A 180 23.48 -12.12 -31.25
CA ARG A 180 24.60 -11.17 -31.22
C ARG A 180 24.14 -9.78 -30.77
N LEU A 181 24.86 -9.22 -29.80
CA LEU A 181 24.72 -7.81 -29.39
C LEU A 181 25.19 -6.90 -30.54
N PHE A 182 24.62 -5.69 -30.63
CA PHE A 182 24.95 -4.66 -31.63
C PHE A 182 24.73 -5.01 -33.11
N SER A 183 24.16 -6.18 -33.41
CA SER A 183 23.84 -6.58 -34.79
C SER A 183 22.94 -5.58 -35.53
N SER A 184 22.16 -4.77 -34.80
CA SER A 184 21.30 -3.71 -35.34
C SER A 184 22.04 -2.43 -35.71
N PHE A 185 23.25 -2.20 -35.19
CA PHE A 185 24.04 -0.98 -35.40
C PHE A 185 25.27 -1.22 -36.29
N THR A 186 26.06 -2.27 -36.03
CA THR A 186 27.24 -2.61 -36.84
C THR A 186 27.51 -4.12 -36.81
N ALA A 187 27.80 -4.71 -37.98
CA ALA A 187 28.11 -6.14 -38.08
C ALA A 187 29.51 -6.50 -37.55
N GLU A 188 30.45 -5.55 -37.58
CA GLU A 188 31.86 -5.75 -37.21
C GLU A 188 32.11 -5.90 -35.71
N TYR A 189 31.28 -5.30 -34.84
CA TYR A 189 31.44 -5.34 -33.38
C TYR A 189 30.39 -6.22 -32.69
N SER A 190 29.89 -7.24 -33.39
CA SER A 190 28.80 -8.06 -32.90
C SER A 190 29.30 -9.11 -31.86
N ILE A 191 28.95 -8.90 -30.59
CA ILE A 191 29.39 -9.78 -29.49
C ILE A 191 28.41 -10.94 -29.34
N PRO A 192 28.84 -12.21 -29.45
CA PRO A 192 27.96 -13.36 -29.25
C PRO A 192 27.54 -13.48 -27.78
N VAL A 193 26.24 -13.59 -27.53
CA VAL A 193 25.69 -13.79 -26.19
C VAL A 193 25.42 -15.27 -25.97
N HIS A 194 26.28 -15.92 -25.20
CA HIS A 194 26.08 -17.31 -24.79
C HIS A 194 25.04 -17.46 -23.66
N LYS A 195 24.48 -18.66 -23.54
CA LYS A 195 23.52 -19.05 -22.49
C LYS A 195 23.94 -18.70 -21.06
N TYR A 196 25.24 -18.65 -20.76
CA TYR A 196 25.75 -18.34 -19.42
C TYR A 196 25.50 -16.89 -19.00
N TYR A 197 25.23 -15.99 -19.96
CA TYR A 197 24.87 -14.60 -19.66
C TYR A 197 23.40 -14.44 -19.25
N PHE A 198 22.56 -15.47 -19.44
CA PHE A 198 21.14 -15.40 -19.13
C PHE A 198 20.85 -14.96 -17.68
N PRO A 199 21.46 -15.54 -16.63
CA PRO A 199 21.22 -15.11 -15.26
C PRO A 199 21.57 -13.65 -15.02
N PHE A 200 22.65 -13.14 -15.62
CA PHE A 200 23.06 -11.74 -15.47
C PHE A 200 22.08 -10.78 -16.16
N ILE A 201 21.60 -11.13 -17.36
CA ILE A 201 20.58 -10.36 -18.09
C ILE A 201 19.25 -10.38 -17.32
N PHE A 202 18.89 -11.52 -16.74
CA PHE A 202 17.70 -11.67 -15.91
C PHE A 202 17.79 -10.78 -14.65
N LEU A 203 18.92 -10.81 -13.94
CA LEU A 203 19.19 -9.94 -12.79
C LEU A 203 19.18 -8.47 -13.18
N LEU A 204 19.71 -8.11 -14.37
CA LEU A 204 19.62 -6.75 -14.90
C LEU A 204 18.16 -6.35 -15.13
N GLY A 205 17.33 -7.24 -15.67
CA GLY A 205 15.89 -7.02 -15.80
C GLY A 205 15.20 -6.75 -14.46
N MET A 206 15.51 -7.54 -13.42
CA MET A 206 14.98 -7.29 -12.07
C MET A 206 15.48 -5.97 -11.48
N PHE A 207 16.75 -5.62 -11.71
CA PHE A 207 17.29 -4.33 -11.27
C PHE A 207 16.62 -3.15 -11.97
N LEU A 208 16.42 -3.23 -13.29
CA LEU A 208 15.68 -2.22 -14.06
C LEU A 208 14.22 -2.12 -13.60
N TRP A 209 13.59 -3.24 -13.23
CA TRP A 209 12.27 -3.21 -12.61
C TRP A 209 12.27 -2.38 -11.32
N SER A 210 13.27 -2.53 -10.44
CA SER A 210 13.32 -1.74 -9.19
C SER A 210 13.38 -0.23 -9.45
N LEU A 211 14.02 0.19 -10.55
CA LEU A 211 14.01 1.60 -10.98
C LEU A 211 12.63 1.99 -11.52
N LEU A 212 12.04 1.14 -12.36
CA LEU A 212 10.73 1.38 -12.95
C LEU A 212 9.64 1.47 -11.88
N GLU A 213 9.69 0.61 -10.86
CA GLU A 213 8.87 0.66 -9.65
C GLU A 213 8.93 2.05 -9.02
N TYR A 214 10.14 2.55 -8.74
CA TYR A 214 10.34 3.87 -8.16
C TYR A 214 9.74 4.98 -9.04
N LEU A 215 9.98 4.94 -10.35
CA LEU A 215 9.50 5.96 -11.29
C LEU A 215 7.98 5.94 -11.43
N ILE A 216 7.37 4.75 -11.58
CA ILE A 216 5.91 4.62 -11.66
C ILE A 216 5.29 5.06 -10.34
N HIS A 217 5.81 4.62 -9.21
CA HIS A 217 5.26 4.96 -7.91
C HIS A 217 5.33 6.47 -7.67
N ARG A 218 6.48 7.11 -7.95
CA ARG A 218 6.65 8.55 -7.75
C ARG A 218 5.86 9.41 -8.75
N PHE A 219 5.95 9.12 -10.04
CA PHE A 219 5.46 10.04 -11.08
C PHE A 219 4.08 9.70 -11.63
N VAL A 220 3.65 8.43 -11.55
CA VAL A 220 2.34 7.99 -12.05
C VAL A 220 1.37 7.79 -10.91
N PHE A 221 1.76 7.04 -9.88
CA PHE A 221 0.89 6.71 -8.75
C PHE A 221 0.72 7.87 -7.78
N HIS A 222 1.71 8.75 -7.64
CA HIS A 222 1.63 9.99 -6.86
C HIS A 222 1.52 11.26 -7.73
N MET A 223 1.01 11.12 -8.96
CA MET A 223 0.73 12.28 -9.80
C MET A 223 -0.36 13.15 -9.14
N LYS A 224 -0.20 14.48 -9.21
CA LYS A 224 -1.26 15.40 -8.80
C LYS A 224 -2.15 15.72 -9.99
N PRO A 225 -3.33 15.09 -10.15
CA PRO A 225 -4.20 15.37 -11.28
C PRO A 225 -4.70 16.83 -11.19
N PRO A 226 -4.81 17.55 -12.33
CA PRO A 226 -5.45 18.86 -12.38
C PRO A 226 -6.89 18.78 -11.88
N ALA A 227 -7.27 19.70 -11.00
CA ALA A 227 -8.60 19.73 -10.39
C ALA A 227 -9.76 19.88 -11.40
N SER A 228 -9.47 20.42 -12.59
CA SER A 228 -10.43 20.58 -13.67
C SER A 228 -10.69 19.30 -14.47
N ASN A 229 -9.86 18.26 -14.33
CA ASN A 229 -9.95 17.05 -15.15
C ASN A 229 -10.53 15.87 -14.38
N TYR A 230 -11.85 15.69 -14.54
CA TYR A 230 -12.62 14.58 -13.97
C TYR A 230 -12.01 13.19 -14.26
N TYR A 231 -11.61 12.93 -15.50
CA TYR A 231 -11.13 11.62 -15.92
C TYR A 231 -9.75 11.31 -15.36
N LEU A 232 -8.87 12.30 -15.28
CA LEU A 232 -7.53 12.09 -14.74
C LEU A 232 -7.55 11.87 -13.21
N ILE A 233 -8.47 12.55 -12.51
CA ILE A 233 -8.75 12.28 -11.09
C ILE A 233 -9.23 10.82 -10.92
N THR A 234 -10.18 10.39 -11.73
CA THR A 234 -10.74 9.04 -11.69
C THR A 234 -9.68 7.97 -12.01
N LEU A 235 -8.83 8.22 -13.01
CA LEU A 235 -7.73 7.34 -13.38
C LEU A 235 -6.70 7.22 -12.25
N HIS A 236 -6.30 8.34 -11.64
CA HIS A 236 -5.40 8.33 -10.50
C HIS A 236 -5.98 7.53 -9.31
N PHE A 237 -7.28 7.68 -9.05
CA PHE A 237 -7.97 6.91 -8.02
C PHE A 237 -7.93 5.40 -8.30
N LEU A 238 -8.15 4.99 -9.55
CA LEU A 238 -8.04 3.60 -9.97
C LEU A 238 -6.63 3.02 -9.84
N LEU A 239 -5.61 3.80 -10.22
CA LEU A 239 -4.23 3.32 -10.25
C LEU A 239 -3.64 3.15 -8.84
N HIS A 240 -3.84 4.15 -7.96
CA HIS A 240 -3.21 4.14 -6.64
C HIS A 240 -4.02 4.86 -5.54
N GLY A 241 -4.87 5.83 -5.90
CA GLY A 241 -5.62 6.59 -4.90
C GLY A 241 -6.55 5.75 -4.04
N GLN A 242 -7.17 4.69 -4.58
CA GLN A 242 -7.99 3.75 -3.80
C GLN A 242 -7.17 3.04 -2.72
N HIS A 243 -5.90 2.74 -3.00
CA HIS A 243 -5.00 2.06 -2.08
C HIS A 243 -4.57 2.99 -0.94
N HIS A 244 -4.22 4.25 -1.22
CA HIS A 244 -3.98 5.25 -0.17
C HIS A 244 -5.23 5.54 0.65
N LYS A 245 -6.40 5.53 0.01
CA LYS A 245 -7.66 5.79 0.68
C LYS A 245 -8.05 4.64 1.61
N SER A 246 -7.89 3.38 1.18
CA SER A 246 -8.16 2.18 2.00
C SER A 246 -6.97 1.23 1.96
N PRO A 247 -5.91 1.50 2.75
CA PRO A 247 -4.65 0.75 2.68
C PRO A 247 -4.76 -0.69 3.21
N PHE A 248 -5.83 -1.01 3.93
CA PHE A 248 -6.08 -2.34 4.49
C PHE A 248 -7.27 -3.07 3.80
N ASP A 249 -7.66 -2.67 2.59
CA ASP A 249 -8.51 -3.48 1.72
C ASP A 249 -7.66 -4.54 0.99
N SER A 250 -7.75 -5.80 1.42
CA SER A 250 -6.90 -6.89 0.91
C SER A 250 -7.20 -7.25 -0.54
N SER A 251 -8.35 -6.83 -1.06
CA SER A 251 -8.79 -7.14 -2.42
C SER A 251 -8.39 -6.07 -3.45
N ARG A 252 -7.87 -4.93 -3.00
CA ARG A 252 -7.59 -3.75 -3.84
C ARG A 252 -6.15 -3.22 -3.70
N LEU A 253 -5.24 -4.07 -3.20
CA LEU A 253 -3.83 -3.72 -3.04
C LEU A 253 -3.00 -4.08 -4.28
N VAL A 254 -3.12 -5.33 -4.73
CA VAL A 254 -2.33 -5.85 -5.85
C VAL A 254 -2.93 -5.41 -7.19
N PHE A 255 -2.08 -5.26 -8.20
CA PHE A 255 -2.54 -4.75 -9.49
C PHE A 255 -3.30 -5.84 -10.27
N PRO A 256 -4.56 -5.62 -10.70
CA PRO A 256 -5.34 -6.64 -11.37
C PRO A 256 -4.69 -7.12 -12.69
N PRO A 257 -4.62 -8.43 -12.97
CA PRO A 257 -3.85 -8.96 -14.11
C PRO A 257 -4.26 -8.43 -15.48
N VAL A 258 -5.54 -8.12 -15.68
CA VAL A 258 -6.06 -7.63 -16.97
C VAL A 258 -5.50 -6.23 -17.28
N PRO A 259 -5.72 -5.19 -16.45
CA PRO A 259 -4.99 -3.93 -16.58
C PRO A 259 -3.46 -4.08 -16.58
N ALA A 260 -2.91 -4.97 -15.74
CA ALA A 260 -1.47 -5.22 -15.68
C ALA A 260 -0.92 -5.67 -17.04
N SER A 261 -1.62 -6.56 -17.74
CA SER A 261 -1.20 -7.09 -19.04
C SER A 261 -1.05 -6.03 -20.12
N LEU A 262 -1.86 -4.97 -20.08
CA LEU A 262 -1.73 -3.82 -21.00
C LEU A 262 -0.43 -3.06 -20.74
N VAL A 263 -0.12 -2.77 -19.47
CA VAL A 263 1.11 -2.07 -19.07
C VAL A 263 2.34 -2.93 -19.36
N ILE A 264 2.28 -4.22 -19.02
CA ILE A 264 3.34 -5.21 -19.31
C ILE A 264 3.56 -5.34 -20.82
N GLY A 265 2.49 -5.39 -21.61
CA GLY A 265 2.56 -5.45 -23.08
C GLY A 265 3.20 -4.20 -23.69
N PHE A 266 2.89 -3.01 -23.15
CA PHE A 266 3.55 -1.77 -23.55
C PHE A 266 5.06 -1.81 -23.30
N PHE A 267 5.51 -2.20 -22.10
CA PHE A 267 6.94 -2.32 -21.79
C PHE A 267 7.63 -3.43 -22.58
N TYR A 268 6.94 -4.54 -22.86
CA TYR A 268 7.44 -5.57 -23.76
C TYR A 268 7.69 -5.01 -25.16
N GLY A 269 6.73 -4.26 -25.72
CA GLY A 269 6.87 -3.60 -27.01
C GLY A 269 8.06 -2.62 -27.04
N VAL A 270 8.23 -1.81 -26.00
CA VAL A 270 9.38 -0.90 -25.87
C VAL A 270 10.71 -1.68 -25.87
N LEU A 271 10.82 -2.75 -25.09
CA LEU A 271 12.04 -3.57 -25.06
C LEU A 271 12.34 -4.25 -26.40
N ARG A 272 11.30 -4.66 -27.14
CA ARG A 272 11.43 -5.22 -28.49
C ARG A 272 11.89 -4.22 -29.55
N LEU A 273 11.61 -2.93 -29.35
CA LEU A 273 12.10 -1.86 -30.22
C LEU A 273 13.55 -1.47 -29.92
N LEU A 274 13.96 -1.55 -28.65
CA LEU A 274 15.28 -1.11 -28.19
C LEU A 274 16.35 -2.20 -28.27
N LEU A 275 15.98 -3.47 -28.09
CA LEU A 275 16.92 -4.58 -27.94
C LEU A 275 16.64 -5.69 -28.96
N PRO A 276 17.66 -6.47 -29.37
CA PRO A 276 17.47 -7.69 -30.14
C PRO A 276 16.47 -8.64 -29.47
N GLU A 277 15.66 -9.33 -30.26
CA GLU A 277 14.54 -10.17 -29.84
C GLU A 277 14.81 -10.99 -28.57
N VAL A 278 15.85 -11.83 -28.57
CA VAL A 278 16.15 -12.74 -27.46
C VAL A 278 16.66 -11.99 -26.23
N LEU A 279 17.42 -10.90 -26.43
CA LEU A 279 17.93 -10.07 -25.34
C LEU A 279 16.80 -9.27 -24.68
N GLY A 280 15.95 -8.64 -25.49
CA GLY A 280 14.75 -7.93 -25.03
C GLY A 280 13.82 -8.85 -24.24
N LEU A 281 13.58 -10.07 -24.73
CA LEU A 281 12.79 -11.07 -24.01
C LEU A 281 13.43 -11.47 -22.67
N SER A 282 14.76 -11.63 -22.64
CA SER A 282 15.50 -12.02 -21.43
C SER A 282 15.51 -10.91 -20.36
N VAL A 283 15.63 -9.64 -20.77
CA VAL A 283 15.47 -8.49 -19.85
C VAL A 283 14.03 -8.38 -19.38
N PHE A 284 13.07 -8.53 -20.30
CA PHE A 284 11.63 -8.48 -20.00
C PHE A 284 11.21 -9.51 -18.96
N VAL A 285 11.64 -10.78 -19.10
CA VAL A 285 11.27 -11.82 -18.15
C VAL A 285 11.88 -11.60 -16.76
N GLY A 286 13.10 -11.06 -16.70
CA GLY A 286 13.69 -10.58 -15.45
C GLY A 286 12.88 -9.45 -14.82
N GLY A 287 12.48 -8.46 -15.62
CA GLY A 287 11.63 -7.36 -15.16
C GLY A 287 10.24 -7.82 -14.67
N LEU A 288 9.62 -8.76 -15.39
CA LEU A 288 8.33 -9.36 -15.01
C LEU A 288 8.43 -10.14 -13.69
N CYS A 289 9.54 -10.87 -13.48
CA CYS A 289 9.82 -11.49 -12.18
C CYS A 289 9.97 -10.44 -11.07
N GLY A 290 10.67 -9.34 -11.35
CA GLY A 290 10.77 -8.19 -10.45
C GLY A 290 9.41 -7.63 -10.06
N TYR A 291 8.49 -7.49 -11.02
CA TYR A 291 7.11 -7.06 -10.78
C TYR A 291 6.35 -8.00 -9.84
N VAL A 292 6.43 -9.31 -10.06
CA VAL A 292 5.76 -10.28 -9.18
C VAL A 292 6.33 -10.19 -7.76
N ILE A 293 7.65 -10.10 -7.61
CA ILE A 293 8.29 -9.94 -6.29
C ILE A 293 7.84 -8.64 -5.63
N TYR A 294 7.82 -7.53 -6.36
CA TYR A 294 7.34 -6.24 -5.89
C TYR A 294 5.92 -6.33 -5.34
N ASP A 295 4.97 -6.89 -6.10
CA ASP A 295 3.56 -6.90 -5.72
C ASP A 295 3.33 -7.80 -4.49
N MET A 296 4.07 -8.93 -4.41
CA MET A 296 4.04 -9.81 -3.24
C MET A 296 4.68 -9.17 -2.01
N MET A 297 5.79 -8.46 -2.18
CA MET A 297 6.41 -7.69 -1.11
C MET A 297 5.46 -6.61 -0.62
N HIS A 298 4.88 -5.82 -1.53
CA HIS A 298 3.94 -4.76 -1.20
C HIS A 298 2.77 -5.29 -0.37
N TYR A 299 2.15 -6.38 -0.81
CA TYR A 299 1.09 -7.04 -0.06
C TYR A 299 1.55 -7.51 1.32
N TYR A 300 2.74 -8.13 1.41
CA TYR A 300 3.32 -8.58 2.66
C TYR A 300 3.66 -7.43 3.62
N LEU A 301 4.06 -6.26 3.12
CA LEU A 301 4.33 -5.10 3.99
C LEU A 301 3.05 -4.58 4.67
N HIS A 302 1.88 -4.70 4.02
CA HIS A 302 0.59 -4.33 4.63
C HIS A 302 0.09 -5.38 5.63
N TYR A 303 0.06 -6.66 5.23
CA TYR A 303 -0.61 -7.71 6.01
C TYR A 303 0.32 -8.62 6.81
N GLY A 304 1.59 -8.71 6.45
CA GLY A 304 2.60 -9.50 7.12
C GLY A 304 3.03 -8.90 8.45
N SER A 305 3.56 -9.74 9.35
CA SER A 305 4.13 -9.32 10.63
C SER A 305 5.62 -9.70 10.68
N PRO A 306 6.49 -8.98 9.95
CA PRO A 306 7.93 -9.25 9.96
C PRO A 306 8.51 -9.05 11.37
N LYS A 307 9.48 -9.89 11.73
CA LYS A 307 10.13 -9.83 13.06
C LYS A 307 10.92 -8.52 13.19
N LYS A 308 10.85 -7.89 14.36
CA LYS A 308 11.60 -6.67 14.68
C LYS A 308 13.11 -6.90 14.45
N GLY A 309 13.78 -5.93 13.82
CA GLY A 309 15.22 -6.00 13.49
C GLY A 309 15.52 -6.63 12.13
N THR A 310 14.53 -7.20 11.43
CA THR A 310 14.72 -7.67 10.06
C THR A 310 14.60 -6.54 9.04
N TYR A 311 15.19 -6.72 7.85
CA TYR A 311 15.06 -5.78 6.74
C TYR A 311 13.60 -5.51 6.36
N LEU A 312 12.78 -6.55 6.28
CA LEU A 312 11.34 -6.43 5.96
C LEU A 312 10.55 -5.67 7.03
N TYR A 313 10.95 -5.74 8.31
CA TYR A 313 10.36 -4.90 9.35
C TYR A 313 10.69 -3.43 9.13
N GLY A 314 11.94 -3.13 8.76
CA GLY A 314 12.35 -1.79 8.36
C GLY A 314 11.56 -1.29 7.15
N LEU A 315 11.42 -2.10 6.10
CA LEU A 315 10.61 -1.74 4.93
C LEU A 315 9.13 -1.55 5.27
N LYS A 316 8.55 -2.39 6.13
CA LYS A 316 7.16 -2.22 6.58
C LYS A 316 6.97 -0.88 7.28
N ALA A 317 7.84 -0.56 8.25
CA ALA A 317 7.76 0.72 8.95
C ALA A 317 7.92 1.90 7.97
N TYR A 318 8.83 1.78 7.00
CA TYR A 318 9.09 2.79 5.97
C TYR A 318 7.86 3.02 5.08
N HIS A 319 7.27 1.94 4.57
CA HIS A 319 6.08 1.99 3.71
C HIS A 319 4.83 2.48 4.45
N ILE A 320 4.66 2.13 5.72
CA ILE A 320 3.53 2.67 6.48
C ILE A 320 3.72 4.16 6.77
N LYS A 321 4.95 4.64 7.01
CA LYS A 321 5.20 6.09 7.11
C LYS A 321 4.89 6.80 5.81
N HIS A 322 5.17 6.19 4.66
CA HIS A 322 4.70 6.69 3.37
C HIS A 322 3.17 6.84 3.37
N HIS A 323 2.40 5.82 3.76
CA HIS A 323 0.94 5.87 3.84
C HIS A 323 0.35 6.89 4.82
N PHE A 324 0.97 7.11 5.99
CA PHE A 324 0.34 7.89 7.06
C PHE A 324 0.98 9.25 7.33
N GLU A 325 2.20 9.51 6.87
CA GLU A 325 2.96 10.70 7.24
C GLU A 325 3.51 11.44 6.03
N HIS A 326 4.13 10.73 5.09
CA HIS A 326 4.91 11.34 4.00
C HIS A 326 4.41 10.96 2.60
N GLN A 327 3.09 10.83 2.42
CA GLN A 327 2.47 10.36 1.18
C GLN A 327 2.95 11.11 -0.07
N LYS A 328 3.14 12.43 0.04
CA LYS A 328 3.52 13.30 -1.10
C LYS A 328 5.03 13.54 -1.25
N SER A 329 5.83 13.17 -0.25
CA SER A 329 7.16 13.78 -0.07
C SER A 329 8.29 12.79 0.14
N GLY A 330 8.03 11.49 0.25
CA GLY A 330 9.11 10.52 0.32
C GLY A 330 8.69 9.06 0.38
N SER A 331 9.69 8.19 0.24
CA SER A 331 9.60 6.72 0.35
C SER A 331 8.77 6.07 -0.73
N PHE A 332 9.20 6.25 -1.97
CA PHE A 332 8.55 5.65 -3.13
C PHE A 332 9.10 4.24 -3.43
N GLY A 333 10.25 3.86 -2.88
CA GLY A 333 10.74 2.48 -2.98
C GLY A 333 9.99 1.53 -2.06
N ILE A 334 9.35 0.50 -2.63
CA ILE A 334 8.62 -0.53 -1.89
C ILE A 334 9.48 -1.77 -1.68
N SER A 335 10.09 -2.29 -2.74
CA SER A 335 10.97 -3.46 -2.70
C SER A 335 12.33 -3.13 -2.07
N THR A 336 12.82 -1.91 -2.29
CA THR A 336 14.09 -1.40 -1.77
C THR A 336 14.06 0.11 -1.61
N ARG A 337 14.83 0.62 -0.63
CA ARG A 337 15.05 2.07 -0.44
C ARG A 337 16.14 2.64 -1.34
N PHE A 338 16.81 1.79 -2.14
CA PHE A 338 18.00 2.16 -2.91
C PHE A 338 17.79 3.43 -3.76
N TRP A 339 16.67 3.53 -4.49
CA TRP A 339 16.37 4.67 -5.36
C TRP A 339 15.94 5.92 -4.59
N ASP A 340 15.48 5.81 -3.34
CA ASP A 340 15.18 6.99 -2.52
C ASP A 340 16.45 7.78 -2.12
N HIS A 341 17.64 7.14 -2.11
CA HIS A 341 18.92 7.80 -1.82
C HIS A 341 19.35 8.80 -2.92
N PRO A 342 19.59 8.39 -4.19
CA PRO A 342 20.07 9.30 -5.23
C PRO A 342 19.05 10.40 -5.56
N PHE A 343 17.76 10.12 -5.38
CA PHE A 343 16.69 11.08 -5.67
C PHE A 343 16.24 11.90 -4.46
N GLN A 344 16.90 11.74 -3.30
CA GLN A 344 16.66 12.51 -2.07
C GLN A 344 15.20 12.44 -1.59
N THR A 345 14.58 11.27 -1.68
CA THR A 345 13.19 11.02 -1.23
C THR A 345 13.11 10.17 0.04
N LEU A 346 14.21 10.04 0.80
CA LEU A 346 14.22 9.31 2.07
C LEU A 346 13.44 10.06 3.16
N ILE A 347 12.60 9.34 3.91
CA ILE A 347 11.97 9.87 5.13
C ILE A 347 13.04 10.04 6.21
N PRO A 348 13.14 11.22 6.86
CA PRO A 348 14.02 11.42 8.01
C PRO A 348 13.68 10.46 9.17
N GLU A 349 14.71 9.93 9.83
CA GLU A 349 14.50 9.17 11.07
C GLU A 349 14.25 10.14 12.24
N GLU A 350 13.04 10.12 12.81
CA GLU A 350 12.77 10.78 14.09
C GLU A 350 13.63 10.13 15.18
N THR A 351 14.64 10.85 15.64
CA THR A 351 15.48 10.43 16.78
C THR A 351 15.01 11.16 18.03
N PHE A 352 14.27 10.45 18.89
CA PHE A 352 14.10 10.88 20.27
C PHE A 352 15.45 10.68 20.96
N LYS A 353 16.11 11.77 21.37
CA LYS A 353 17.28 11.68 22.26
C LYS A 353 16.84 10.86 23.47
N LYS A 354 17.54 9.76 23.76
CA LYS A 354 17.46 9.17 25.10
C LYS A 354 17.95 10.26 26.05
N GLU A 355 17.08 10.72 26.93
CA GLU A 355 17.55 11.37 28.14
C GLU A 355 18.25 10.27 28.93
N ASP A 356 19.58 10.39 29.02
CA ASP A 356 20.46 9.50 29.79
C ASP A 356 20.29 9.70 31.29
#